data_AF-A0A6G8FGP1-F1
#
_entry.id   AF-A0A6G8FGP1-F1
#
_cell.length_a   1.000
_cell.length_b   1.000
_cell.length_c   1.000
_cell.angle_alpha   90.00
_cell.angle_beta   90.00
_cell.angle_gamma   90.00
#
_symmetry.space_group_name_H-M   'P 1'
#
loop_
_entity.id
_entity.type
_entity.pdbx_description
1 polymer ?
#
loop_
_entity_poly.entity_id
_entity_poly.type
_entity_poly.pdbx_seq_one_letter_code
_entity_poly.pdbx_strand_id
1 'polypeptide(L)'
;MVDIREFSLQDTESYALSLLRAAERVSAGDLEAAKLALSPVAMAIWVGHLSSTSMAVTRSEETISRTTRESIRARVFMRDNHICTACGGRSVPRCVLVAMHDLFPAEIPYHPNYKRGFTHPVFWFLASEADHVVPHSLGGAFSVDNLTTLHAACNTQKSNRATSVAAVRGSAGWDGLLAHYPAMVAAGAGAKRVAYHRAWIRRFGLTQPLRD
;
A
#
# COMPACT_ATOMS: atom_id res chain seq x y z
N MET A 1 -11.75 -20.69 -1.07
CA MET A 1 -11.74 -19.36 -1.71
C MET A 1 -12.84 -18.56 -1.04
N VAL A 2 -12.52 -17.38 -0.52
CA VAL A 2 -13.48 -16.54 0.22
C VAL A 2 -13.74 -15.27 -0.58
N ASP A 3 -15.00 -15.05 -0.93
CA ASP A 3 -15.45 -13.88 -1.67
C ASP A 3 -15.57 -12.68 -0.74
N ILE A 4 -14.72 -11.66 -0.96
CA ILE A 4 -14.80 -10.40 -0.24
C ILE A 4 -15.57 -9.38 -1.09
N ARG A 5 -16.67 -8.89 -0.54
CA ARG A 5 -17.64 -8.01 -1.25
C ARG A 5 -17.61 -6.57 -0.77
N GLU A 6 -17.19 -6.35 0.47
CA GLU A 6 -17.24 -5.05 1.13
C GLU A 6 -15.87 -4.71 1.69
N PHE A 7 -15.54 -3.42 1.67
CA PHE A 7 -14.36 -2.89 2.33
C PHE A 7 -14.71 -2.56 3.78
N SER A 8 -14.04 -3.21 4.74
CA SER A 8 -14.22 -2.95 6.16
C SER A 8 -12.89 -2.63 6.85
N LEU A 9 -12.96 -1.78 7.88
CA LEU A 9 -11.80 -1.47 8.71
C LEU A 9 -11.33 -2.69 9.51
N GLN A 10 -12.25 -3.54 9.95
CA GLN A 10 -11.92 -4.77 10.69
C GLN A 10 -11.08 -5.74 9.83
N ASP A 11 -11.47 -5.94 8.57
CA ASP A 11 -10.71 -6.77 7.63
C ASP A 11 -9.36 -6.13 7.35
N THR A 12 -9.32 -4.82 7.13
CA THR A 12 -8.08 -4.05 6.93
C THR A 12 -7.07 -4.33 8.05
N GLU A 13 -7.50 -4.23 9.30
CA GLU A 13 -6.63 -4.48 10.45
C GLU A 13 -6.22 -5.96 10.57
N SER A 14 -7.13 -6.89 10.24
CA SER A 14 -6.83 -8.32 10.22
C SER A 14 -5.78 -8.67 9.16
N TYR A 15 -5.91 -8.11 7.95
CA TYR A 15 -4.91 -8.24 6.89
C TYR A 15 -3.56 -7.64 7.30
N ALA A 16 -3.55 -6.47 7.94
CA ALA A 16 -2.32 -5.83 8.41
C ALA A 16 -1.57 -6.71 9.42
N LEU A 17 -2.29 -7.34 10.36
CA LEU A 17 -1.70 -8.26 11.34
C LEU A 17 -1.14 -9.54 10.71
N SER A 18 -1.86 -10.13 9.75
CA SER A 18 -1.36 -11.31 9.03
C SER A 18 -0.08 -11.00 8.25
N LEU A 19 -0.03 -9.84 7.57
CA LEU A 19 1.17 -9.42 6.85
C LEU A 19 2.33 -9.08 7.79
N LEU A 20 2.06 -8.46 8.95
CA LEU A 20 3.08 -8.21 9.96
C LEU A 20 3.72 -9.51 10.44
N ARG A 21 2.91 -10.49 10.85
CA ARG A 21 3.41 -11.80 11.28
C ARG A 21 4.23 -12.49 10.19
N ALA A 22 3.78 -12.42 8.94
CA ALA A 22 4.54 -12.96 7.82
C ALA A 22 5.88 -12.23 7.63
N ALA A 23 5.89 -10.90 7.71
CA ALA A 23 7.08 -10.07 7.57
C ALA A 23 8.13 -10.34 8.66
N GLU A 24 7.69 -10.54 9.90
CA GLU A 24 8.54 -10.94 11.02
C GLU A 24 9.21 -12.29 10.76
N ARG A 25 8.45 -13.28 10.24
CA ARG A 25 9.00 -14.61 9.90
C ARG A 25 9.99 -14.57 8.74
N VAL A 26 9.72 -13.78 7.70
CA VAL A 26 10.69 -13.53 6.62
C VAL A 26 11.97 -12.92 7.18
N SER A 27 11.85 -11.95 8.10
CA SER A 27 13.01 -11.31 8.73
C SER A 27 13.81 -12.28 9.60
N ALA A 28 13.16 -13.31 10.16
CA ALA A 28 13.80 -14.40 10.87
C ALA A 28 14.36 -15.50 9.95
N GLY A 29 14.24 -15.38 8.63
CA GLY A 29 14.71 -16.38 7.66
C GLY A 29 13.80 -17.59 7.49
N ASP A 30 12.57 -17.55 8.02
CA ASP A 30 11.63 -18.67 8.01
C ASP A 30 10.47 -18.42 7.03
N LEU A 31 10.69 -18.78 5.76
CA LEU A 31 9.70 -18.59 4.69
C LEU A 31 8.48 -19.51 4.83
N GLU A 32 8.63 -20.70 5.41
CA GLU A 32 7.52 -21.62 5.61
C GLU A 32 6.58 -21.12 6.72
N ALA A 33 7.13 -20.64 7.85
CA ALA A 33 6.31 -20.01 8.88
C ALA A 33 5.70 -18.68 8.40
N ALA A 34 6.40 -17.93 7.54
CA ALA A 34 5.84 -16.73 6.92
C ALA A 34 4.61 -17.06 6.06
N LYS A 35 4.71 -18.10 5.22
CA LYS A 35 3.59 -18.61 4.43
C LYS A 35 2.43 -19.06 5.31
N LEU A 36 2.70 -19.79 6.39
CA LEU A 36 1.67 -20.20 7.34
C LEU A 36 0.98 -19.00 8.02
N ALA A 37 1.73 -17.94 8.34
CA ALA A 37 1.17 -16.72 8.91
C ALA A 37 0.20 -15.97 7.97
N LEU A 38 0.31 -16.20 6.65
CA LEU A 38 -0.62 -15.69 5.64
C LEU A 38 -1.89 -16.54 5.51
N SER A 39 -1.93 -17.76 6.05
CA SER A 39 -3.10 -18.65 5.92
C SER A 39 -4.45 -18.05 6.33
N PRO A 40 -4.58 -17.15 7.34
CA PRO A 40 -5.87 -16.58 7.70
C PRO A 40 -6.47 -15.67 6.61
N VAL A 41 -5.60 -15.17 5.72
CA VAL A 41 -5.97 -14.21 4.68
C VAL A 41 -5.81 -14.78 3.28
N ALA A 42 -5.08 -15.89 3.14
CA ALA A 42 -4.86 -16.59 1.89
C ALA A 42 -6.20 -16.99 1.25
N MET A 43 -6.20 -17.08 -0.09
CA MET A 43 -7.38 -17.47 -0.89
C MET A 43 -8.59 -16.52 -0.81
N ALA A 44 -8.42 -15.33 -0.23
CA ALA A 44 -9.40 -14.26 -0.34
C ALA A 44 -9.36 -13.67 -1.75
N ILE A 45 -10.53 -13.49 -2.37
CA ILE A 45 -10.66 -12.86 -3.68
C ILE A 45 -11.59 -11.67 -3.57
N TRP A 46 -11.11 -10.54 -4.09
CA TRP A 46 -11.95 -9.36 -4.21
C TRP A 46 -12.95 -9.53 -5.34
N VAL A 47 -14.24 -9.62 -4.96
CA VAL A 47 -15.39 -9.64 -5.87
C VAL A 47 -16.34 -8.46 -5.64
N GLY A 48 -16.00 -7.56 -4.72
CA GLY A 48 -16.76 -6.35 -4.44
C GLY A 48 -16.64 -5.28 -5.53
N HIS A 49 -17.55 -4.30 -5.49
CA HIS A 49 -17.55 -3.15 -6.39
C HIS A 49 -17.31 -1.87 -5.59
N LEU A 50 -16.34 -1.07 -6.00
CA LEU A 50 -16.11 0.26 -5.45
C LEU A 50 -16.77 1.27 -6.39
N SER A 51 -17.79 1.99 -5.91
CA SER A 51 -18.37 3.07 -6.70
C SER A 51 -17.46 4.29 -6.67
N SER A 52 -17.21 4.87 -7.85
CA SER A 52 -16.55 6.17 -7.99
C SER A 52 -17.51 7.14 -8.64
N THR A 53 -17.77 8.30 -8.03
CA THR A 53 -18.57 9.36 -8.65
C THR A 53 -17.61 10.38 -9.29
N SER A 54 -17.17 10.12 -10.51
CA SER A 54 -16.29 11.06 -11.23
C SER A 54 -17.08 12.25 -11.77
N MET A 55 -16.63 13.47 -11.50
CA MET A 55 -17.03 14.68 -12.23
C MET A 55 -15.96 15.04 -13.27
N ALA A 56 -16.36 15.41 -14.48
CA ALA A 56 -15.46 15.86 -15.54
C ALA A 56 -14.85 17.22 -15.19
N VAL A 57 -13.52 17.35 -15.23
CA VAL A 57 -12.81 18.62 -15.03
C VAL A 57 -11.62 18.74 -15.98
N THR A 58 -11.46 19.93 -16.55
CA THR A 58 -10.43 20.30 -17.51
C THR A 58 -9.10 20.68 -16.83
N ARG A 59 -7.99 20.40 -17.51
CA ARG A 59 -6.64 20.23 -16.96
C ARG A 59 -5.73 21.44 -17.20
N SER A 60 -4.81 21.68 -16.28
CA SER A 60 -3.45 22.15 -16.58
C SER A 60 -2.47 21.38 -15.69
N GLU A 61 -1.41 20.82 -16.27
CA GLU A 61 -0.41 20.04 -15.54
C GLU A 61 0.83 20.89 -15.29
N GLU A 62 1.22 21.01 -14.04
CA GLU A 62 2.61 21.27 -13.70
C GLU A 62 3.41 19.97 -13.98
N THR A 63 4.42 20.05 -14.85
CA THR A 63 5.16 18.86 -15.32
C THR A 63 6.15 18.40 -14.26
N ILE A 64 5.66 17.70 -13.23
CA ILE A 64 6.52 17.07 -12.22
C ILE A 64 6.97 15.70 -12.70
N SER A 65 8.29 15.46 -12.71
CA SER A 65 8.87 14.17 -13.10
C SER A 65 8.33 13.00 -12.27
N ARG A 66 8.23 11.81 -12.88
CA ARG A 66 7.80 10.59 -12.17
C ARG A 66 8.66 10.30 -10.93
N THR A 67 9.98 10.48 -11.03
CA THR A 67 10.91 10.24 -9.91
C THR A 67 10.61 11.18 -8.73
N THR A 68 10.33 12.44 -9.03
CA THR A 68 9.93 13.45 -8.03
C THR A 68 8.60 13.06 -7.40
N ARG A 69 7.61 12.62 -8.20
CA ARG A 69 6.30 12.19 -7.71
C ARG A 69 6.39 11.02 -6.74
N GLU A 70 7.15 9.97 -7.07
CA GLU A 70 7.32 8.83 -6.17
C GLU A 70 8.06 9.20 -4.86
N SER A 71 8.97 10.17 -4.92
CA SER A 71 9.66 10.65 -3.72
C SER A 71 8.73 11.48 -2.83
N ILE A 72 7.83 12.28 -3.42
CA ILE A 72 6.76 12.98 -2.69
C ILE A 72 5.83 11.96 -2.03
N ARG A 73 5.39 10.92 -2.78
CA ARG A 73 4.53 9.84 -2.24
C ARG A 73 5.15 9.18 -1.02
N ALA A 74 6.43 8.78 -1.11
CA ALA A 74 7.14 8.19 0.03
C ALA A 74 7.13 9.11 1.26
N ARG A 75 7.38 10.41 1.08
CA ARG A 75 7.34 11.39 2.18
C ARG A 75 5.94 11.55 2.78
N VAL A 76 4.89 11.54 1.97
CA VAL A 76 3.50 11.60 2.45
C VAL A 76 3.18 10.38 3.31
N PHE A 77 3.53 9.18 2.83
CA PHE A 77 3.31 7.94 3.58
C PHE A 77 4.04 7.93 4.93
N MET A 78 5.28 8.41 4.97
CA MET A 78 6.05 8.52 6.21
C MET A 78 5.47 9.58 7.15
N ARG A 79 5.09 10.76 6.63
CA ARG A 79 4.46 11.84 7.43
C ARG A 79 3.18 11.35 8.10
N ASP A 80 2.37 10.56 7.39
CA ASP A 80 1.08 10.06 7.87
C ASP A 80 1.21 8.75 8.66
N ASN A 81 2.44 8.32 9.00
CA ASN A 81 2.74 7.08 9.72
C ASN A 81 2.10 5.84 9.09
N HIS A 82 1.99 5.84 7.76
CA HIS A 82 1.34 4.79 7.00
C HIS A 82 -0.10 4.51 7.44
N ILE A 83 -0.83 5.53 7.89
CA ILE A 83 -2.24 5.44 8.27
C ILE A 83 -3.12 6.10 7.20
N CYS A 84 -4.23 5.45 6.85
CA CYS A 84 -5.24 6.03 5.98
C CYS A 84 -5.96 7.16 6.73
N THR A 85 -5.87 8.40 6.22
CA THR A 85 -6.45 9.56 6.90
C THR A 85 -7.96 9.70 6.74
N ALA A 86 -8.58 8.86 5.91
CA ALA A 86 -10.03 8.82 5.74
C ALA A 86 -10.73 7.88 6.73
N CYS A 87 -10.17 6.67 6.96
CA CYS A 87 -10.79 5.66 7.84
C CYS A 87 -10.00 5.36 9.12
N GLY A 88 -8.76 5.84 9.23
CA GLY A 88 -7.86 5.58 10.37
C GLY A 88 -7.14 4.22 10.33
N GLY A 89 -7.40 3.36 9.35
CA GLY A 89 -6.76 2.04 9.28
C GLY A 89 -5.31 2.06 8.84
N ARG A 90 -4.56 1.03 9.23
CA ARG A 90 -3.18 0.80 8.78
C ARG A 90 -3.10 0.59 7.28
N SER A 91 -2.12 1.21 6.65
CA SER A 91 -1.80 1.04 5.23
C SER A 91 -0.37 0.51 5.06
N VAL A 92 -0.09 -0.08 3.90
CA VAL A 92 1.20 -0.66 3.53
C VAL A 92 1.57 -0.09 2.16
N PRO A 93 2.77 0.48 1.99
CA PRO A 93 3.23 0.94 0.68
C PRO A 93 3.18 -0.19 -0.34
N ARG A 94 2.68 0.10 -1.54
CA ARG A 94 2.53 -0.88 -2.63
C ARG A 94 3.79 -1.69 -2.89
N CYS A 95 4.97 -1.07 -2.82
CA CYS A 95 6.23 -1.75 -3.07
C CYS A 95 6.54 -2.86 -2.05
N VAL A 96 6.03 -2.76 -0.82
CA VAL A 96 6.12 -3.78 0.21
C VAL A 96 5.11 -4.90 -0.05
N LEU A 97 3.87 -4.57 -0.42
CA LEU A 97 2.88 -5.57 -0.84
C LEU A 97 3.34 -6.36 -2.09
N VAL A 98 4.02 -5.70 -3.03
CA VAL A 98 4.63 -6.38 -4.19
C VAL A 98 5.77 -7.28 -3.76
N ALA A 99 6.58 -6.92 -2.76
CA ALA A 99 7.59 -7.83 -2.22
C ALA A 99 6.96 -9.07 -1.57
N MET A 100 5.85 -8.90 -0.84
CA MET A 100 5.08 -10.03 -0.30
C MET A 100 4.53 -10.93 -1.39
N HIS A 101 3.96 -10.35 -2.46
CA HIS A 101 3.52 -11.11 -3.64
C HIS A 101 4.67 -11.87 -4.30
N ASP A 102 5.83 -11.23 -4.46
CA ASP A 102 6.98 -11.87 -5.12
C ASP A 102 7.51 -13.09 -4.33
N LEU A 103 7.37 -13.09 -2.99
CA LEU A 103 7.72 -14.23 -2.13
C LEU A 103 6.59 -15.28 -2.07
N PHE A 104 5.33 -14.83 -2.02
CA PHE A 104 4.15 -15.67 -1.77
C PHE A 104 3.06 -15.42 -2.84
N PRO A 105 3.32 -15.72 -4.12
CA PRO A 105 2.43 -15.35 -5.21
C PRO A 105 1.10 -16.11 -5.21
N ALA A 106 1.05 -17.29 -4.58
CA ALA A 106 -0.16 -18.09 -4.44
C ALA A 106 -1.07 -17.55 -3.32
N GLU A 107 -0.50 -17.10 -2.21
CA GLU A 107 -1.22 -16.60 -1.05
C GLU A 107 -1.69 -15.15 -1.27
N ILE A 108 -0.83 -14.32 -1.88
CA ILE A 108 -1.07 -12.90 -2.13
C ILE A 108 -0.93 -12.61 -3.64
N PRO A 109 -1.86 -13.09 -4.49
CA PRO A 109 -1.80 -12.82 -5.93
C PRO A 109 -1.93 -11.33 -6.23
N TYR A 110 -1.13 -10.84 -7.18
CA TYR A 110 -1.15 -9.46 -7.66
C TYR A 110 -1.23 -9.42 -9.17
N HIS A 111 -2.11 -8.56 -9.67
CA HIS A 111 -2.13 -8.17 -11.08
C HIS A 111 -1.86 -6.66 -11.19
N PRO A 112 -0.90 -6.21 -12.02
CA PRO A 112 -0.57 -4.78 -12.14
C PRO A 112 -1.76 -3.88 -12.46
N ASN A 113 -2.66 -4.37 -13.31
CA ASN A 113 -3.89 -3.66 -13.72
C ASN A 113 -5.10 -3.96 -12.82
N TYR A 114 -4.91 -4.51 -11.61
CA TYR A 114 -6.01 -4.75 -10.67
C TYR A 114 -7.15 -5.63 -11.22
N LYS A 115 -6.80 -6.59 -12.10
CA LYS A 115 -7.80 -7.43 -12.75
C LYS A 115 -8.61 -8.18 -11.69
N ARG A 116 -9.93 -7.97 -11.71
CA ARG A 116 -10.90 -8.61 -10.81
C ARG A 116 -10.73 -10.12 -10.86
N GLY A 117 -10.73 -10.77 -9.70
CA GLY A 117 -10.49 -12.22 -9.58
C GLY A 117 -9.01 -12.63 -9.59
N PHE A 118 -8.08 -11.73 -9.93
CA PHE A 118 -6.64 -12.01 -10.02
C PHE A 118 -5.80 -11.17 -9.04
N THR A 119 -6.46 -10.31 -8.25
CA THR A 119 -5.79 -9.43 -7.27
C THR A 119 -6.34 -9.71 -5.88
N HIS A 120 -5.45 -9.98 -4.96
CA HIS A 120 -5.77 -10.22 -3.56
C HIS A 120 -6.36 -8.95 -2.90
N PRO A 121 -7.36 -9.05 -1.99
CA PRO A 121 -7.98 -7.91 -1.31
C PRO A 121 -7.00 -6.96 -0.61
N VAL A 122 -5.83 -7.45 -0.14
CA VAL A 122 -4.81 -6.60 0.49
C VAL A 122 -4.37 -5.41 -0.38
N PHE A 123 -4.41 -5.55 -1.71
CA PHE A 123 -4.05 -4.45 -2.61
C PHE A 123 -5.13 -3.36 -2.71
N TRP A 124 -6.34 -3.65 -2.27
CA TRP A 124 -7.41 -2.67 -2.09
C TRP A 124 -7.40 -2.12 -0.67
N PHE A 125 -7.20 -3.01 0.31
CA PHE A 125 -7.47 -2.72 1.72
C PHE A 125 -6.28 -2.08 2.41
N LEU A 126 -5.05 -2.35 1.94
CA LEU A 126 -3.84 -1.86 2.59
C LEU A 126 -2.98 -0.97 1.69
N ALA A 127 -3.03 -1.14 0.36
CA ALA A 127 -2.14 -0.39 -0.51
C ALA A 127 -2.30 1.13 -0.31
N SER A 128 -1.22 1.79 0.11
CA SER A 128 -1.18 3.24 0.27
C SER A 128 -1.22 3.94 -1.09
N GLU A 129 -2.10 4.93 -1.20
CA GLU A 129 -2.19 5.90 -2.29
C GLU A 129 -2.03 7.30 -1.71
N ALA A 130 -1.27 8.16 -2.39
CA ALA A 130 -1.19 9.57 -2.03
C ALA A 130 -2.14 10.34 -2.94
N ASP A 131 -3.17 10.94 -2.36
CA ASP A 131 -4.15 11.73 -3.10
C ASP A 131 -4.39 13.08 -2.43
N HIS A 132 -4.96 14.02 -3.19
CA HIS A 132 -5.07 15.40 -2.77
C HIS A 132 -6.16 15.61 -1.72
N VAL A 133 -5.82 16.38 -0.68
CA VAL A 133 -6.75 16.92 0.32
C VAL A 133 -7.66 17.95 -0.34
N VAL A 134 -7.06 18.99 -0.94
CA VAL A 134 -7.75 19.87 -1.89
C VAL A 134 -7.64 19.24 -3.26
N PRO A 135 -8.75 18.80 -3.88
CA PRO A 135 -8.72 18.16 -5.18
C PRO A 135 -7.95 18.98 -6.22
N HIS A 136 -7.23 18.28 -7.10
CA HIS A 136 -6.55 18.93 -8.21
C HIS A 136 -7.51 19.77 -9.07
N SER A 137 -8.77 19.33 -9.23
CA SER A 137 -9.83 20.08 -9.91
C SER A 137 -10.15 21.45 -9.29
N LEU A 138 -9.76 21.66 -8.04
CA LEU A 138 -9.90 22.91 -7.31
C LEU A 138 -8.55 23.65 -7.15
N GLY A 139 -7.54 23.29 -7.96
CA GLY A 139 -6.21 23.90 -7.93
C GLY A 139 -5.27 23.34 -6.87
N GLY A 140 -5.58 22.17 -6.29
CA GLY A 140 -4.70 21.53 -5.32
C GLY A 140 -3.37 21.07 -5.92
N ALA A 141 -2.26 21.50 -5.31
CA ALA A 141 -0.91 21.15 -5.75
C ALA A 141 -0.55 19.68 -5.44
N PHE A 142 0.30 19.06 -6.26
CA PHE A 142 0.92 17.76 -5.98
C PHE A 142 2.15 17.95 -5.08
N SER A 143 1.92 18.35 -3.83
CA SER A 143 2.96 18.60 -2.83
C SER A 143 2.77 17.71 -1.61
N VAL A 144 3.78 17.62 -0.74
CA VAL A 144 3.62 16.87 0.52
C VAL A 144 2.45 17.44 1.31
N ASP A 145 2.36 18.77 1.44
CA ASP A 145 1.37 19.44 2.28
C ASP A 145 -0.09 19.27 1.83
N ASN A 146 -0.32 19.10 0.53
CA ASN A 146 -1.68 18.93 -0.01
C ASN A 146 -2.02 17.48 -0.37
N LEU A 147 -1.09 16.54 -0.24
CA LEU A 147 -1.37 15.12 -0.38
C LEU A 147 -1.58 14.46 0.97
N THR A 148 -2.36 13.39 1.01
CA THR A 148 -2.62 12.57 2.19
C THR A 148 -2.62 11.09 1.83
N THR A 149 -2.33 10.24 2.82
CA THR A 149 -2.33 8.79 2.67
C THR A 149 -3.75 8.24 2.75
N LEU A 150 -4.15 7.48 1.74
CA LEU A 150 -5.42 6.75 1.68
C LEU A 150 -5.15 5.28 1.33
N HIS A 151 -6.03 4.37 1.73
CA HIS A 151 -6.08 3.06 1.08
C HIS A 151 -6.54 3.20 -0.37
N ALA A 152 -6.12 2.29 -1.25
CA ALA A 152 -6.62 2.23 -2.62
C ALA A 152 -8.16 2.21 -2.66
N ALA A 153 -8.82 1.44 -1.79
CA ALA A 153 -10.28 1.41 -1.70
C ALA A 153 -10.89 2.74 -1.24
N CYS A 154 -10.33 3.40 -0.22
CA CYS A 154 -10.78 4.70 0.25
C CYS A 154 -10.58 5.79 -0.82
N ASN A 155 -9.44 5.78 -1.51
CA ASN A 155 -9.15 6.69 -2.60
C ASN A 155 -10.15 6.55 -3.76
N THR A 156 -10.47 5.31 -4.16
CA THR A 156 -11.49 5.06 -5.20
C THR A 156 -12.87 5.59 -4.79
N GLN A 157 -13.29 5.38 -3.53
CA GLN A 157 -14.58 5.86 -3.02
C GLN A 157 -14.64 7.39 -2.88
N LYS A 158 -13.52 8.02 -2.48
CA LYS A 158 -13.37 9.48 -2.39
C LYS A 158 -13.63 10.13 -3.75
N SER A 159 -13.00 9.60 -4.81
CA SER A 159 -13.03 10.22 -6.14
C SER A 159 -12.59 11.70 -6.07
N ASN A 160 -13.26 12.62 -6.76
CA ASN A 160 -12.88 14.04 -6.81
C ASN A 160 -13.36 14.87 -5.61
N ARG A 161 -13.88 14.24 -4.55
CA ARG A 161 -14.36 14.97 -3.35
C ARG A 161 -13.18 15.42 -2.49
N ALA A 162 -13.31 16.60 -1.89
CA ALA A 162 -12.42 17.03 -0.83
C ALA A 162 -12.59 16.10 0.39
N THR A 163 -11.51 15.82 1.10
CA THR A 163 -11.54 14.98 2.30
C THR A 163 -11.02 15.78 3.48
N SER A 164 -11.76 15.79 4.58
CA SER A 164 -11.21 16.21 5.86
C SER A 164 -10.19 15.18 6.32
N VAL A 165 -8.99 15.64 6.68
CA VAL A 165 -7.99 14.79 7.30
C VAL A 165 -8.48 14.48 8.71
N ALA A 166 -8.88 13.23 8.99
CA ALA A 166 -9.16 12.83 10.36
C ALA A 166 -7.86 12.86 11.17
N ALA A 167 -7.95 13.19 12.47
CA ALA A 167 -6.81 13.04 13.36
C ALA A 167 -6.33 11.58 13.32
N VAL A 168 -5.05 11.38 13.00
CA VAL A 168 -4.42 10.07 12.80
C VAL A 168 -4.72 9.16 14.00
N ARG A 169 -5.49 8.09 13.79
CA ARG A 169 -5.70 7.02 14.77
C ARG A 169 -5.00 5.75 14.30
N GLY A 170 -3.68 5.73 14.38
CA GLY A 170 -2.88 4.51 14.20
C GLY A 170 -2.47 3.90 15.54
N SER A 171 -2.15 2.61 15.55
CA SER A 171 -1.42 2.01 16.68
C SER A 171 -0.01 2.60 16.75
N ALA A 172 0.46 2.94 17.95
CA ALA A 172 1.85 3.33 18.16
C ALA A 172 2.79 2.26 17.55
N GLY A 173 3.76 2.68 16.74
CA GLY A 173 4.78 1.80 16.17
C GLY A 173 4.48 1.16 14.81
N TRP A 174 3.36 1.51 14.14
CA TRP A 174 3.15 1.07 12.75
C TRP A 174 4.00 1.88 11.77
N ASP A 175 4.76 1.20 10.92
CA ASP A 175 5.67 1.79 9.93
C ASP A 175 5.36 1.34 8.49
N GLY A 176 4.18 0.76 8.25
CA GLY A 176 3.84 0.21 6.93
C GLY A 176 4.67 -1.01 6.53
N LEU A 177 5.23 -1.74 7.50
CA LEU A 177 6.13 -2.88 7.33
C LEU A 177 7.50 -2.52 6.72
N LEU A 178 7.89 -1.24 6.78
CA LEU A 178 9.15 -0.77 6.20
C LEU A 178 10.38 -1.37 6.89
N ALA A 179 10.33 -1.65 8.20
CA ALA A 179 11.41 -2.30 8.95
C ALA A 179 11.75 -3.70 8.39
N HIS A 180 10.77 -4.41 7.83
CA HIS A 180 10.94 -5.75 7.29
C HIS A 180 11.18 -5.78 5.77
N TYR A 181 10.89 -4.68 5.07
CA TYR A 181 10.99 -4.60 3.62
C TYR A 181 12.37 -4.96 3.05
N PRO A 182 13.50 -4.51 3.63
CA PRO A 182 14.82 -4.88 3.12
C PRO A 182 15.10 -6.38 3.27
N ALA A 183 14.64 -7.02 4.35
CA ALA A 183 14.78 -8.46 4.56
C ALA A 183 13.99 -9.28 3.53
N MET A 184 12.78 -8.84 3.15
CA MET A 184 12.02 -9.47 2.07
C MET A 184 12.78 -9.44 0.74
N VAL A 185 13.40 -8.31 0.41
CA VAL A 185 14.19 -8.15 -0.83
C VAL A 185 15.47 -8.99 -0.79
N ALA A 186 16.07 -9.17 0.39
CA ALA A 186 17.20 -10.09 0.58
C ALA A 186 16.78 -11.56 0.43
N ALA A 187 15.59 -11.92 0.92
CA ALA A 187 15.00 -13.26 0.81
C ALA A 187 14.53 -13.63 -0.62
N GLY A 188 14.75 -12.75 -1.61
CA GLY A 188 14.47 -13.02 -3.02
C GLY A 188 13.28 -12.25 -3.60
N ALA A 189 12.57 -11.45 -2.80
CA ALA A 189 11.51 -10.60 -3.33
C ALA A 189 12.05 -9.67 -4.43
N GLY A 190 11.36 -9.60 -5.55
CA GLY A 190 11.74 -8.71 -6.64
C GLY A 190 12.93 -9.16 -7.49
N ALA A 191 13.30 -10.45 -7.50
CA ALA A 191 14.36 -10.97 -8.37
C ALA A 191 14.17 -10.57 -9.86
N LYS A 192 12.91 -10.45 -10.32
CA LYS A 192 12.56 -9.99 -11.69
C LYS A 192 12.40 -8.47 -11.83
N ARG A 193 12.52 -7.71 -10.73
CA ARG A 193 12.27 -6.26 -10.65
C ARG A 193 13.20 -5.54 -9.66
N VAL A 194 14.49 -5.92 -9.66
CA VAL A 194 15.50 -5.42 -8.69
C VAL A 194 15.57 -3.89 -8.64
N ALA A 195 15.59 -3.23 -9.80
CA ALA A 195 15.64 -1.77 -9.89
C ALA A 195 14.43 -1.08 -9.22
N TYR A 196 13.26 -1.71 -9.27
CA TYR A 196 12.04 -1.21 -8.64
C TYR A 196 12.18 -1.19 -7.11
N HIS A 197 12.57 -2.31 -6.49
CA HIS A 197 12.73 -2.38 -5.03
C HIS A 197 13.88 -1.52 -4.53
N ARG A 198 15.03 -1.51 -5.24
CA ARG A 198 16.18 -0.65 -4.87
C ARG A 198 15.78 0.83 -4.85
N ALA A 199 15.01 1.28 -5.85
CA ALA A 199 14.57 2.66 -5.90
C ALA A 199 13.62 3.02 -4.74
N TRP A 200 12.74 2.11 -4.32
CA TRP A 200 11.83 2.33 -3.19
C TRP A 200 12.54 2.28 -1.84
N ILE A 201 13.45 1.33 -1.62
CA ILE A 201 14.31 1.29 -0.43
C ILE A 201 15.02 2.64 -0.24
N ARG A 202 15.62 3.19 -1.31
CA ARG A 202 16.26 4.51 -1.27
C ARG A 202 15.29 5.64 -0.93
N ARG A 203 14.06 5.63 -1.49
CA ARG A 203 13.05 6.68 -1.23
C ARG A 203 12.56 6.71 0.21
N PHE A 204 12.52 5.56 0.87
CA PHE A 204 12.20 5.45 2.29
C PHE A 204 13.43 5.62 3.21
N GLY A 205 14.62 5.88 2.66
CA GLY A 205 15.84 6.03 3.46
C GLY A 205 16.28 4.74 4.15
N LEU A 206 15.86 3.58 3.67
CA LEU A 206 16.19 2.29 4.27
C LEU A 206 17.58 1.79 3.82
N THR A 207 18.28 1.07 4.69
CA THR A 207 19.50 0.35 4.34
C THR A 207 19.18 -1.03 3.76
N GLN A 208 19.85 -1.42 2.67
CA GLN A 208 19.76 -2.81 2.19
C GLN A 208 20.55 -3.72 3.15
N PRO A 209 20.09 -4.96 3.42
CA PRO A 209 20.92 -5.94 4.08
C PRO A 209 22.14 -6.18 3.20
N LEU A 210 23.33 -6.18 3.81
CA LEU A 210 24.54 -6.60 3.13
C LEU A 210 24.30 -8.02 2.60
N ARG A 211 24.51 -8.22 1.30
CA ARG A 211 24.57 -9.57 0.73
C ARG A 211 26.02 -10.02 0.92
N ASP A 212 26.21 -11.07 1.70
CA ASP A 212 27.47 -11.82 1.73
C ASP A 212 27.67 -12.58 0.40
#